data_AF-A0A5K1ABU3-F1
#
_entry.id   AF-A0A5K1ABU3-F1
#
_cell.length_a   1.000
_cell.length_b   1.000
_cell.length_c   1.000
_cell.angle_alpha   90.00
_cell.angle_beta   90.00
_cell.angle_gamma   90.00
#
_symmetry.space_group_name_H-M   'P 1'
#
loop_
_entity.id
_entity.type
_entity.pdbx_description
1 polymer ?
#
loop_
_entity_poly.entity_id
_entity_poly.type
_entity_poly.pdbx_seq_one_letter_code
_entity_poly.pdbx_strand_id
1 'polypeptide(L)'
;EFKPASIDKSQPGSLIKTKDNKVTVEFQNNQPGKPKVIFEGTSEAKDNEAVLLFDGNSFRLERLHRAVKRLRHLRLPGESSSAAAAAAASAASASDPLLRSPPHAKPSAAKPLSVPPSSVTKTALHSVVP
;
A
#
# COMPACT_ATOMS: atom_id res chain seq x y z
N GLU A 1 -14.82 34.37 -13.25
CA GLU A 1 -14.90 33.84 -11.86
C GLU A 1 -15.99 32.78 -11.81
N PHE A 2 -15.70 31.58 -11.28
CA PHE A 2 -16.68 30.50 -11.20
C PHE A 2 -17.69 30.75 -10.08
N LYS A 3 -18.98 30.53 -10.35
CA LYS A 3 -20.05 30.56 -9.35
C LYS A 3 -20.62 29.15 -9.20
N PRO A 4 -20.41 28.45 -8.07
CA PRO A 4 -20.86 27.07 -7.90
C PRO A 4 -22.35 26.83 -8.18
N ALA A 5 -23.19 27.82 -7.89
CA ALA A 5 -24.62 27.77 -8.11
C ALA A 5 -25.03 27.87 -9.60
N SER A 6 -24.11 28.17 -10.53
CA SER A 6 -24.46 28.33 -11.95
C SER A 6 -24.48 27.02 -12.73
N ILE A 7 -24.05 25.90 -12.16
CA ILE A 7 -24.08 24.59 -12.82
C ILE A 7 -25.49 24.01 -12.71
N ASP A 8 -26.07 23.64 -13.84
CA ASP A 8 -27.26 22.81 -13.90
C ASP A 8 -26.91 21.38 -13.47
N LYS A 9 -27.51 20.93 -12.37
CA LYS A 9 -27.32 19.58 -11.80
C LYS A 9 -28.34 18.57 -12.33
N SER A 10 -29.35 19.01 -13.08
CA SER A 10 -30.36 18.14 -13.68
C SER A 10 -29.84 17.37 -14.89
N GLN A 11 -28.74 17.85 -15.47
CA GLN A 11 -28.07 17.25 -16.62
C GLN A 11 -26.64 16.85 -16.27
N PRO A 12 -26.17 15.69 -16.74
CA PRO A 12 -24.76 15.31 -16.58
C PRO A 12 -23.85 16.24 -17.38
N GLY A 13 -22.63 16.46 -16.88
CA GLY A 13 -21.58 17.17 -17.60
C GLY A 13 -20.94 16.32 -18.71
N SER A 14 -20.22 17.00 -19.60
CA SER A 14 -19.42 16.43 -20.68
C SER A 14 -17.94 16.45 -20.30
N LEU A 15 -17.22 15.37 -20.62
CA LEU A 15 -15.77 15.26 -20.47
C LEU A 15 -15.14 15.08 -21.85
N ILE A 16 -14.37 16.06 -22.30
CA ILE A 16 -13.67 16.04 -23.56
C ILE A 16 -12.18 15.84 -23.25
N LYS A 17 -11.57 14.80 -23.84
CA LYS A 17 -10.13 14.57 -23.76
C LYS A 17 -9.52 14.68 -25.14
N THR A 18 -8.48 15.47 -25.29
CA THR A 18 -7.77 15.65 -26.56
C THR A 18 -6.43 14.92 -26.57
N LYS A 19 -5.83 14.77 -27.75
CA LYS A 19 -4.58 14.00 -27.96
C LYS A 19 -3.36 14.64 -27.31
N ASP A 20 -3.41 15.95 -27.02
CA ASP A 20 -2.41 16.73 -26.29
C ASP A 20 -2.59 16.68 -24.78
N ASN A 21 -3.23 15.61 -24.28
CA ASN A 21 -3.58 15.41 -22.87
C ASN A 21 -4.50 16.49 -22.29
N LYS A 22 -5.07 17.41 -23.07
CA LYS A 22 -6.01 18.37 -22.48
C LYS A 22 -7.32 17.69 -22.15
N VAL A 23 -7.89 18.13 -21.05
CA VAL A 23 -9.17 17.68 -20.53
C VAL A 23 -10.03 18.91 -20.35
N THR A 24 -11.22 18.87 -20.93
CA THR A 24 -12.24 19.89 -20.76
C THR A 24 -13.46 19.25 -20.11
N VAL A 25 -13.91 19.79 -18.98
CA VAL A 25 -15.17 19.42 -18.36
C VAL A 25 -16.16 20.54 -18.62
N GLU A 26 -17.32 20.20 -19.17
CA GLU A 26 -18.33 21.16 -19.59
C GLU A 26 -19.67 20.84 -18.91
N PHE A 27 -20.30 21.85 -18.32
CA PHE A 27 -21.62 21.74 -17.71
C PHE A 27 -22.56 22.79 -18.28
N GLN A 28 -23.86 22.46 -18.32
CA GLN A 28 -24.87 23.45 -18.67
C GLN A 28 -24.98 24.49 -17.57
N ASN A 29 -25.20 25.73 -18.00
CA ASN A 29 -25.53 26.79 -17.06
C ASN A 29 -27.02 26.69 -16.72
N ASN A 30 -27.36 26.82 -15.44
CA ASN A 30 -28.75 26.78 -15.01
C ASN A 30 -29.55 28.04 -15.36
N GLN A 31 -28.87 29.10 -15.84
CA GLN A 31 -29.52 30.31 -16.31
C GLN A 31 -29.68 30.29 -17.84
N PRO A 32 -30.89 30.54 -18.37
CA PRO A 32 -31.13 30.57 -19.81
C PRO A 32 -30.32 31.68 -20.47
N GLY A 33 -29.74 31.38 -21.63
CA GLY A 33 -28.91 32.33 -22.39
C GLY A 33 -27.52 32.58 -21.81
N LYS A 34 -27.16 31.97 -20.67
CA LYS A 34 -25.78 32.01 -20.17
C LYS A 34 -24.92 30.94 -20.83
N PRO A 35 -23.63 31.24 -21.08
CA PRO A 35 -22.71 30.26 -21.62
C PRO A 35 -22.50 29.12 -20.62
N LYS A 36 -22.15 27.96 -21.16
CA LYS A 36 -21.81 26.76 -20.40
C LYS A 36 -20.62 27.01 -19.48
N VAL A 37 -20.61 26.29 -18.37
CA VAL A 37 -19.49 26.33 -17.41
C VAL A 37 -18.43 25.36 -17.89
N ILE A 38 -17.25 25.87 -18.22
CA ILE A 38 -16.15 25.08 -18.79
C ILE A 38 -14.97 25.11 -17.82
N PHE A 39 -14.41 23.93 -17.54
CA PHE A 39 -13.17 23.75 -16.80
C PHE A 39 -12.16 23.07 -17.72
N GLU A 40 -10.97 23.65 -17.83
CA GLU A 40 -9.88 23.06 -18.62
C GLU A 40 -8.76 22.60 -17.71
N GLY A 41 -8.10 21.53 -18.11
CA GLY A 41 -6.94 20.96 -17.43
C GLY A 41 -6.17 20.05 -18.38
N THR A 42 -5.19 19.34 -17.82
CA THR A 42 -4.40 18.35 -18.54
C THR A 42 -4.40 17.03 -17.78
N SER A 43 -4.74 15.94 -18.47
CA SER A 43 -4.66 14.56 -18.00
C SER A 43 -3.21 14.11 -18.02
N GLU A 44 -2.60 13.98 -16.86
CA GLU A 44 -1.28 13.36 -16.69
C GLU A 44 -1.36 11.82 -16.74
N ALA A 45 -2.10 11.28 -17.71
CA ALA A 45 -2.32 9.84 -17.83
C ALA A 45 -1.08 9.17 -18.46
N LYS A 46 -0.09 8.89 -17.63
CA LYS A 46 0.94 7.89 -17.92
C LYS A 46 0.92 6.81 -16.84
N ASP A 47 0.84 5.56 -17.31
CA ASP A 47 1.19 4.33 -16.61
C ASP A 47 0.51 4.10 -15.25
N ASN A 48 -0.82 4.04 -15.24
CA ASN A 48 -1.57 3.61 -14.05
C ASN A 48 -1.72 2.09 -14.04
N GLU A 49 -0.63 1.39 -13.75
CA GLU A 49 -0.81 0.05 -13.20
C GLU A 49 -1.30 0.17 -11.76
N ALA A 50 -1.96 -0.87 -11.27
CA ALA A 50 -2.40 -0.91 -9.88
C ALA A 50 -2.41 -2.36 -9.39
N VAL A 51 -2.23 -2.53 -8.08
CA VAL A 51 -2.47 -3.80 -7.41
C VAL A 51 -3.76 -3.68 -6.63
N LEU A 52 -4.70 -4.60 -6.88
CA LEU A 52 -5.86 -4.79 -6.03
C LEU A 52 -5.49 -5.81 -4.96
N LEU A 53 -5.56 -5.40 -3.69
CA LEU A 53 -5.40 -6.26 -2.54
C LEU A 53 -6.78 -6.58 -1.97
N PHE A 54 -6.99 -7.85 -1.65
CA PHE A 54 -8.10 -8.33 -0.84
C PHE A 54 -7.54 -9.09 0.35
N ASP A 55 -7.86 -8.65 1.55
CA ASP A 55 -7.37 -9.23 2.81
C ASP A 55 -8.36 -10.22 3.45
N GLY A 56 -9.51 -10.45 2.81
CA GLY A 56 -10.62 -11.26 3.35
C GLY A 56 -11.80 -10.41 3.83
N ASN A 57 -11.61 -9.12 4.08
CA ASN A 57 -12.65 -8.22 4.62
C ASN A 57 -12.83 -6.97 3.77
N SER A 58 -11.75 -6.41 3.21
CA SER A 58 -11.74 -5.14 2.50
C SER A 58 -10.94 -5.23 1.20
N PHE A 59 -11.34 -4.39 0.24
CA PHE A 59 -10.59 -4.20 -1.00
C PHE A 59 -9.80 -2.89 -0.92
N ARG A 60 -8.51 -2.97 -1.26
CA ARG A 60 -7.65 -1.80 -1.39
C ARG A 60 -7.00 -1.79 -2.76
N LEU A 61 -7.21 -0.72 -3.52
CA LEU A 61 -6.57 -0.51 -4.83
C LEU A 61 -5.35 0.40 -4.64
N GLU A 62 -4.17 -0.09 -4.98
CA GLU A 62 -2.91 0.64 -4.85
C GLU A 62 -2.35 0.98 -6.24
N ARG A 63 -2.20 2.28 -6.58
CA ARG A 63 -1.60 2.72 -7.84
C ARG A 63 -0.10 2.39 -7.86
N LEU A 64 0.34 1.68 -8.89
CA LEU A 64 1.74 1.42 -9.19
C LEU A 64 2.31 2.57 -10.02
N HIS A 65 3.53 2.96 -9.68
CA HIS A 65 4.24 4.02 -10.38
C HIS A 65 4.81 3.56 -11.73
N ARG A 66 4.98 2.24 -11.92
CA ARG A 66 5.53 1.62 -13.12
C ARG A 66 4.97 0.22 -13.28
N ALA A 67 5.14 -0.34 -14.47
CA ALA A 67 4.66 -1.67 -14.78
C ALA A 67 5.36 -2.79 -13.96
N VAL A 68 4.59 -3.70 -13.36
CA VAL A 68 5.10 -4.86 -12.61
C VAL A 68 5.06 -6.11 -13.48
N LYS A 69 6.24 -6.58 -13.91
CA LYS A 69 6.36 -7.74 -14.82
C LYS A 69 6.00 -9.09 -14.18
N ARG A 70 6.31 -9.29 -12.90
CA ARG A 70 5.87 -10.45 -12.10
C ARG A 70 5.89 -10.13 -10.61
N LEU A 71 4.93 -10.67 -9.88
CA LEU A 71 4.98 -10.78 -8.42
C LEU A 71 5.37 -12.22 -8.05
N ARG A 72 6.17 -12.37 -6.99
CA ARG A 72 6.55 -13.68 -6.46
C ARG A 72 6.32 -13.70 -4.97
N HIS A 73 5.89 -14.84 -4.45
CA HIS A 73 5.86 -15.08 -3.02
C HIS A 73 7.31 -15.09 -2.49
N LEU A 74 7.62 -14.20 -1.56
CA LEU A 74 8.86 -14.23 -0.79
C LEU A 74 8.60 -14.98 0.52
N ARG A 75 9.07 -16.22 0.61
CA ARG A 75 9.05 -16.96 1.88
C ARG A 75 10.15 -16.43 2.79
N LEU A 76 9.80 -16.07 4.01
CA LEU A 76 10.78 -15.73 5.03
C LEU A 76 11.36 -17.01 5.66
N PRO A 77 12.67 -17.03 5.99
CA PRO A 77 13.25 -18.18 6.69
C PRO A 77 12.48 -18.49 7.98
N GLY A 78 11.93 -19.70 8.10
CA GLY A 78 11.19 -20.16 9.27
C GLY A 78 9.66 -20.31 9.09
N GLU A 79 9.06 -19.79 8.01
CA GLU A 79 7.60 -19.89 7.79
C GLU A 79 7.09 -21.32 7.56
N SER A 80 7.97 -22.28 7.25
CA SER A 80 7.60 -23.68 7.00
C SER A 80 7.45 -24.54 8.26
N SER A 81 7.70 -23.99 9.46
CA SER A 81 7.65 -24.78 10.71
C SER A 81 6.25 -24.83 11.35
N SER A 82 5.40 -23.81 11.13
CA SER A 82 4.11 -23.72 11.84
C SER A 82 3.02 -24.66 11.32
N ALA A 83 3.05 -25.03 10.04
CA ALA A 83 2.09 -25.97 9.46
C ALA A 83 2.36 -27.43 9.89
N ALA A 84 3.64 -27.78 10.13
CA ALA A 84 4.01 -29.12 10.61
C ALA A 84 3.64 -29.35 12.08
N ALA A 85 3.69 -28.31 12.91
CA ALA A 85 3.32 -28.40 14.34
C ALA A 85 1.83 -28.63 14.57
N ALA A 86 0.95 -28.06 13.72
CA ALA A 86 -0.50 -28.28 13.81
C ALA A 86 -0.93 -29.71 13.46
N ALA A 87 -0.21 -30.37 12.54
CA ALA A 87 -0.44 -31.78 12.21
C ALA A 87 0.11 -32.75 13.28
N ALA A 88 1.14 -32.35 14.03
CA ALA A 88 1.69 -33.15 15.13
C ALA A 88 0.85 -33.04 16.42
N ALA A 89 0.16 -31.92 16.65
CA ALA A 89 -0.67 -31.70 17.84
C ALA A 89 -2.00 -32.50 17.83
N SER A 90 -2.54 -32.83 16.65
CA SER A 90 -3.75 -33.68 16.55
C SER A 90 -3.45 -35.19 16.71
N ALA A 91 -2.18 -35.58 16.62
CA ALA A 91 -1.75 -36.98 16.79
C ALA A 91 -1.25 -37.31 18.21
N ALA A 92 -1.06 -36.31 19.08
CA ALA A 92 -0.33 -36.47 20.35
C ALA A 92 -1.21 -36.65 21.62
N SER A 93 -2.54 -36.77 21.51
CA SER A 93 -3.43 -36.91 22.68
C SER A 93 -3.96 -38.33 22.92
N ALA A 94 -3.35 -39.37 22.33
CA ALA A 94 -3.72 -40.76 22.60
C ALA A 94 -2.49 -41.67 22.76
N SER A 95 -1.79 -41.59 23.91
CA SER A 95 -1.10 -42.74 24.52
C SER A 95 -0.38 -42.36 25.83
N ASP A 96 -0.93 -42.84 26.95
CA ASP A 96 -0.25 -43.12 28.23
C ASP A 96 0.78 -44.26 28.00
N PRO A 97 2.01 -44.24 28.56
CA PRO A 97 2.22 -44.93 29.85
C PRO A 97 3.33 -44.36 30.77
N LEU A 98 3.07 -44.58 32.05
CA LEU A 98 3.92 -44.58 33.25
C LEU A 98 5.41 -44.98 33.08
N LEU A 99 6.23 -44.37 33.96
CA LEU A 99 7.59 -44.73 34.43
C LEU A 99 8.79 -44.17 33.63
N ARG A 100 9.46 -43.14 34.18
CA ARG A 100 10.80 -43.24 34.83
C ARG A 100 11.40 -41.85 35.13
N SER A 101 11.97 -41.72 36.33
CA SER A 101 12.44 -40.52 37.04
C SER A 101 13.70 -39.83 36.47
N PRO A 102 13.95 -38.53 36.81
CA PRO A 102 14.98 -37.69 36.19
C PRO A 102 16.32 -37.64 36.97
N PRO A 103 17.50 -37.47 36.32
CA PRO A 103 18.72 -37.11 37.02
C PRO A 103 18.95 -35.60 37.03
N HIS A 104 19.33 -35.11 38.20
CA HIS A 104 19.76 -33.75 38.51
C HIS A 104 21.09 -33.38 37.84
N ALA A 105 21.24 -32.16 37.30
CA ALA A 105 22.49 -31.38 37.38
C ALA A 105 22.30 -29.89 36.97
N LYS A 106 22.20 -29.05 38.01
CA LYS A 106 22.68 -27.66 38.23
C LYS A 106 22.63 -26.57 37.13
N PRO A 107 22.10 -25.37 37.45
CA PRO A 107 22.13 -24.17 36.61
C PRO A 107 23.31 -23.24 36.96
N SER A 108 23.84 -22.52 35.98
CA SER A 108 24.60 -21.28 36.19
C SER A 108 24.41 -20.39 34.95
N ALA A 109 23.48 -19.45 35.02
CA ALA A 109 23.75 -18.01 35.22
C ALA A 109 24.57 -17.43 34.05
N ALA A 110 23.91 -16.89 33.04
CA ALA A 110 23.50 -15.48 32.96
C ALA A 110 24.67 -14.49 33.06
N LYS A 111 24.89 -13.69 32.01
CA LYS A 111 24.76 -12.22 32.12
C LYS A 111 24.69 -11.53 30.75
N PRO A 112 24.01 -10.37 30.69
CA PRO A 112 23.64 -9.67 29.46
C PRO A 112 24.55 -8.46 29.18
N LEU A 113 24.18 -7.72 28.12
CA LEU A 113 24.35 -6.26 27.98
C LEU A 113 25.66 -5.76 27.35
N SER A 114 25.58 -5.30 26.10
CA SER A 114 26.13 -4.00 25.73
C SER A 114 25.54 -3.47 24.40
N VAL A 115 24.85 -2.34 24.56
CA VAL A 115 24.46 -1.28 23.59
C VAL A 115 25.01 0.00 24.28
N PRO A 116 25.46 1.12 23.66
CA PRO A 116 25.27 1.72 22.30
C PRO A 116 26.61 2.37 21.78
N PRO A 117 26.72 3.54 21.09
CA PRO A 117 25.79 4.35 20.26
C PRO A 117 26.31 4.80 18.87
N SER A 118 25.34 5.30 18.11
CA SER A 118 25.29 6.26 17.00
C SER A 118 26.46 7.25 16.77
N SER A 119 26.66 7.65 15.51
CA SER A 119 27.08 8.99 15.02
C SER A 119 26.85 9.02 13.49
N VAL A 120 25.90 9.74 12.89
CA VAL A 120 25.76 11.21 12.65
C VAL A 120 27.00 11.89 12.05
N THR A 121 26.88 12.39 10.81
CA THR A 121 27.37 13.68 10.24
C THR A 121 27.12 13.65 8.71
N LYS A 122 26.41 14.55 8.00
CA LYS A 122 26.30 16.03 7.86
C LYS A 122 27.27 16.62 6.79
N THR A 123 26.71 17.52 5.96
CA THR A 123 27.32 18.67 5.21
C THR A 123 28.02 18.34 3.87
N ALA A 124 28.09 19.17 2.80
CA ALA A 124 27.69 20.56 2.45
C ALA A 124 27.84 20.72 0.89
N LEU A 125 26.96 21.45 0.16
CA LEU A 125 27.07 22.83 -0.40
C LEU A 125 28.00 23.11 -1.63
N HIS A 126 27.52 24.08 -2.45
CA HIS A 126 28.12 24.92 -3.53
C HIS A 126 27.85 24.49 -4.99
N SER A 127 27.05 25.18 -5.84
CA SER A 127 26.97 26.58 -6.35
C SER A 127 27.69 26.78 -7.70
N VAL A 128 27.01 27.42 -8.67
CA VAL A 128 27.47 28.58 -9.50
C VAL A 128 26.84 28.59 -10.90
N VAL A 129 26.44 29.81 -11.30
CA VAL A 129 25.75 30.31 -12.50
C VAL A 129 26.78 30.55 -13.64
N PRO A 130 26.40 30.84 -14.90
CA PRO A 130 26.02 32.20 -15.33
C PRO A 130 24.66 32.30 -16.05
#